data_AF-B8FL08-F1
#
_entry.id   AF-B8FL08-F1
#
_cell.length_a   1.000
_cell.length_b   1.000
_cell.length_c   1.000
_cell.angle_alpha   90.00
_cell.angle_beta   90.00
_cell.angle_gamma   90.00
#
_symmetry.space_group_name_H-M   'P 1'
#
loop_
_entity.id
_entity.type
_entity.pdbx_description
1 polymer ?
#
loop_
_entity_poly.entity_id
_entity_poly.type
_entity_poly.pdbx_seq_one_letter_code
_entity_poly.pdbx_strand_id
1 'polypeptide(L)' 'MNFAITVISLGTVFLILTWLAIFHIMARDFGSPVRKTVWGLVVVGLPFLGVLLYIIWGRRQGVRPSLEEITELEDGVQK' A
#
# COMPACT_ATOMS: atom_id res chain seq x y z
N MET A 1 4.96 -14.29 -11.67
CA MET A 1 5.14 -13.67 -10.34
C MET A 1 3.76 -13.43 -9.76
N ASN A 2 3.42 -14.03 -8.61
CA ASN A 2 2.05 -13.95 -8.08
C ASN A 2 1.74 -12.52 -7.62
N PHE A 3 0.65 -11.94 -8.12
CA PHE A 3 0.24 -10.56 -7.81
C PHE A 3 0.18 -10.30 -6.29
N ALA A 4 -0.38 -11.24 -5.53
CA ALA A 4 -0.43 -11.17 -4.08
C ALA A 4 0.97 -11.07 -3.44
N ILE A 5 1.93 -11.87 -3.93
CA ILE A 5 3.32 -11.83 -3.44
C ILE A 5 3.98 -10.49 -3.76
N THR A 6 3.73 -9.92 -4.94
CA THR A 6 4.24 -8.60 -5.32
C THR A 6 3.74 -7.50 -4.39
N VAL A 7 2.43 -7.49 -4.11
CA VAL A 7 1.81 -6.48 -3.23
C VAL A 7 2.33 -6.61 -1.80
N ILE A 8 2.40 -7.84 -1.26
CA ILE A 8 2.91 -8.10 0.09
C ILE A 8 4.38 -7.70 0.21
N SER A 9 5.20 -8.03 -0.78
CA SER A 9 6.63 -7.68 -0.80
C SER A 9 6.81 -6.17 -0.83
N LEU A 10 6.07 -5.47 -1.70
CA LEU A 10 6.13 -4.02 -1.80
C LEU A 10 5.70 -3.35 -0.49
N GLY A 11 4.58 -3.78 0.10
CA GLY A 11 4.11 -3.27 1.38
C GLY A 11 5.12 -3.49 2.52
N THR A 12 5.78 -4.64 2.54
CA THR A 12 6.81 -4.98 3.55
C THR A 12 8.03 -4.05 3.43
N VAL A 13 8.50 -3.79 2.21
CA VAL A 13 9.63 -2.87 1.97
C VAL A 13 9.30 -1.46 2.46
N PHE A 14 8.11 -0.95 2.12
CA PHE A 14 7.68 0.37 2.60
C PHE A 14 7.57 0.44 4.12
N LEU A 15 7.05 -0.61 4.77
CA LEU A 15 6.96 -0.67 6.23
C LEU A 15 8.35 -0.62 6.89
N ILE A 16 9.32 -1.38 6.38
CA ILE A 16 10.69 -1.37 6.90
C ILE A 16 11.31 0.02 6.75
N LEU A 17 11.17 0.65 5.58
CA LEU A 17 11.69 2.00 5.33
C LEU A 17 11.06 3.05 6.26
N THR A 18 9.76 2.94 6.54
CA THR A 18 9.07 3.81 7.51
C THR A 18 9.67 3.66 8.91
N TRP A 19 9.88 2.43 9.39
CA TRP A 19 10.51 2.20 10.69
C TRP A 19 11.93 2.76 10.76
N LEU A 20 12.74 2.53 9.72
CA LEU A 20 14.09 3.08 9.64
C LEU A 20 14.08 4.61 9.69
N ALA A 21 13.16 5.25 8.95
CA ALA A 21 13.01 6.70 8.96
C ALA A 21 12.55 7.22 10.33
N ILE A 22 11.64 6.53 11.02
CA ILE A 22 11.22 6.89 12.39
C ILE A 22 12.41 6.82 13.34
N PHE A 23 13.19 5.72 13.34
CA PHE A 23 14.38 5.61 14.18
C PHE A 23 15.41 6.70 13.86
N HIS A 24 15.59 7.01 12.58
CA HIS A 24 16.48 8.08 12.15
C HIS A 24 16.03 9.45 12.66
N ILE A 25 14.73 9.76 12.58
CA ILE A 25 14.16 10.99 13.15
C ILE A 25 14.36 11.01 14.67
N MET A 26 14.09 9.91 15.37
CA MET A 26 14.27 9.85 16.82
C MET A 26 15.72 10.10 17.24
N ALA A 27 16.67 9.48 16.53
CA ALA A 27 18.10 9.55 16.82
C ALA A 27 18.78 10.88 16.46
N ARG A 28 18.13 11.77 15.69
CA ARG A 28 18.70 13.06 15.29
C ARG A 28 18.06 14.25 15.99
N ASP A 29 18.88 15.27 16.24
CA ASP A 29 18.42 16.60 16.64
C ASP A 29 18.17 17.47 15.42
N PHE A 30 16.97 18.05 15.36
CA PHE A 30 16.52 18.89 14.24
C PHE A 30 16.64 20.38 14.53
N GLY A 31 17.20 20.75 15.68
CA GLY A 31 17.29 22.14 16.18
C GLY A 31 15.95 22.79 16.54
N SER A 32 14.83 22.22 16.10
CA SER A 32 13.47 22.66 16.40
C SER A 32 12.53 21.44 16.56
N PRO A 33 11.76 21.37 17.66
CA PRO A 33 10.75 20.32 17.86
C PRO A 33 9.67 20.30 16.76
N VAL A 34 9.31 21.47 16.22
CA VAL A 34 8.31 21.59 15.14
C VAL A 34 8.82 20.88 13.89
N ARG A 35 10.08 21.09 13.53
CA ARG A 35 10.69 20.50 12.33
C ARG A 35 10.77 18.97 12.44
N LYS A 36 11.07 18.45 13.63
CA LYS A 36 11.07 17.02 13.95
C LYS A 36 9.67 16.41 13.79
N THR A 37 8.64 17.12 14.27
CA THR A 37 7.24 16.69 14.19
C THR A 37 6.73 16.67 12.75
N VAL A 38 7.03 17.69 11.95
CA VAL A 38 6.64 17.74 10.53
C VAL A 38 7.21 16.55 9.76
N TRP A 39 8.51 16.25 9.93
CA TRP A 39 9.12 15.08 9.29
C TRP A 39 8.52 13.77 9.78
N GLY A 40 8.20 13.65 11.08
CA GLY A 40 7.48 12.50 11.62
C GLY A 40 6.12 12.28 10.96
N LEU A 41 5.32 13.34 10.81
CA LEU A 41 4.02 13.28 10.14
C LEU A 41 4.15 12.88 8.67
N VAL A 42 5.14 13.42 7.97
CA VAL A 42 5.42 13.08 6.57
C VAL A 42 5.78 11.60 6.41
N VAL A 43 6.69 11.08 7.24
CA VAL A 43 7.13 9.67 7.21
C VAL A 43 5.99 8.71 7.52
N VAL A 44 5.12 9.04 8.47
CA VAL A 44 3.97 8.21 8.81
C VAL A 44 2.87 8.32 7.74
N GLY A 45 2.65 9.49 7.12
CA GLY A 45 1.57 9.70 6.15
C GLY A 45 1.83 9.12 4.75
N LEU A 46 3.06 9.22 4.24
CA LEU A 46 3.44 8.76 2.90
C LEU A 46 3.13 7.28 2.56
N PRO A 47 3.39 6.28 3.43
CA PRO A 47 3.11 4.87 3.10
C PRO A 47 1.62 4.58 2.87
N PHE A 48 0.71 5.43 3.36
CA PHE A 48 -0.74 5.24 3.22
C PHE A 48 -1.35 5.93 2.00
N LEU A 49 -0.59 6.76 1.26
CA LEU A 49 -1.10 7.47 0.08
C LEU A 49 -1.62 6.52 -0.99
N GLY A 50 -0.94 5.38 -1.22
CA GLY A 50 -1.40 4.38 -2.18
C GLY A 50 -2.75 3.76 -1.81
N VAL A 51 -3.00 3.53 -0.52
CA VAL A 51 -4.28 3.01 -0.01
C VAL A 51 -5.37 4.07 -0.18
N LEU A 52 -5.08 5.32 0.16
CA LEU A 52 -5.99 6.45 -0.05
C LEU A 52 -6.37 6.61 -1.53
N LEU A 53 -5.39 6.58 -2.44
CA LEU A 53 -5.66 6.66 -3.88
C LEU A 53 -6.50 5.48 -4.37
N TYR A 54 -6.23 4.26 -3.90
CA TYR A 54 -7.03 3.10 -4.24
C TYR A 54 -8.47 3.22 -3.73
N ILE A 55 -8.67 3.66 -2.48
CA ILE A 55 -10.01 3.83 -1.90
C ILE A 55 -10.77 4.98 -2.56
N ILE A 56 -10.12 6.09 -2.90
CA ILE A 56 -10.81 7.24 -3.50
C ILE A 56 -11.13 6.97 -4.96
N TRP A 57 -10.18 6.40 -5.70
CA TRP A 57 -10.23 6.31 -7.17
C TRP A 57 -10.25 4.87 -7.70
N GLY A 58 -9.36 4.01 -7.20
CA GLY A 58 -9.21 2.62 -7.68
C GLY A 58 -10.45 1.75 -7.48
N ARG A 59 -11.12 1.86 -6.32
CA ARG A 59 -12.30 1.05 -5.98
C ARG A 59 -13.48 1.25 -6.91
N ARG A 60 -13.55 2.41 -7.58
CA ARG A 60 -14.65 2.75 -8.51
C ARG A 60 -14.43 2.14 -9.90
N GLN A 61 -13.22 1.64 -10.18
CA GLN A 61 -12.85 1.08 -11.48
C GLN A 61 -12.94 -0.46 -11.52
N GLY A 62 -13.19 -1.12 -10.38
CA GLY A 62 -13.33 -2.57 -10.33
C GLY A 62 -14.70 -3.02 -10.85
N VAL A 63 -14.72 -3.73 -11.98
CA VAL A 63 -15.90 -4.45 -12.48
C VAL A 63 -15.81 -5.90 -11.98
N ARG A 64 -16.90 -6.43 -11.40
CA ARG A 64 -16.95 -7.85 -11.03
C ARG A 64 -17.16 -8.68 -12.31
N PRO A 65 -16.50 -9.83 -12.47
CA PRO A 65 -16.79 -10.76 -13.56
C PRO A 65 -18.29 -11.07 -13.58
N SER A 66 -18.88 -11.17 -14.76
CA SER A 66 -20.29 -11.54 -14.88
C SER A 66 -20.48 -12.99 -14.46
N LEU A 67 -21.68 -13.35 -14.01
CA LEU A 67 -21.99 -14.73 -13.65
C LEU A 67 -21.86 -15.68 -14.84
N GLU A 68 -22.13 -15.20 -16.05
CA GLU A 68 -21.91 -15.91 -17.32
C GLU A 68 -20.42 -16.21 -17.53
N GLU A 69 -19.55 -15.22 -17.32
CA GLU A 69 -18.10 -15.40 -17.47
C GLU A 69 -17.54 -16.38 -16.43
N ILE A 70 -18.09 -16.40 -15.20
CA ILE A 70 -17.69 -17.36 -14.16
C ILE A 70 -18.15 -18.79 -14.50
N THR A 71 -19.37 -18.96 -15.03
CA THR A 71 -19.92 -20.29 -15.38
C THR A 71 -19.22 -20.88 -16.61
N GLU A 72 -18.89 -20.08 -17.63
CA GLU A 72 -18.11 -20.54 -18.79
C GLU A 72 -16.70 -21.00 -18.41
N LEU A 73 -16.06 -20.33 -17.45
CA LEU A 73 -14.74 -20.73 -16.94
C LEU A 73 -14.79 -22.04 -16.12
N GLU A 74 -15.88 -22.28 -15.39
CA GLU A 74 -16.07 -23.51 -14.60
C GLU A 74 -16.31 -24.73 -15.50
N ASP A 75 -17.14 -24.57 -16.53
CA ASP A 75 -17.44 -25.62 -17.52
C ASP A 75 -16.24 -25.94 -18.44
N GLY A 76 -15.42 -24.93 -18.76
CA GLY A 76 -14.21 -25.10 -19.57
C GLY A 76 -13.06 -25.81 -18.85
N VAL A 77 -13.02 -25.80 -17.51
CA VAL A 77 -12.01 -26.48 -16.68
C VAL A 77 -12.34 -27.95 -16.43
N GLN A 78 -13.62 -28.34 -16.55
CA GLN A 78 -14.10 -29.72 -16.33
C GLN A 78 -14.04 -30.63 -17.58
N LYS A 79 -13.74 -30.08 -18.76
CA LYS A 79 -13.51 -30.83 -20.01
C LYS A 79 -12.04 -31.15 -20.24
#